data_AF-A0AAV4HHJ3-F1
#
_entry.id   AF-A0AAV4HHJ3-F1
#
_cell.length_a   1.000
_cell.length_b   1.000
_cell.length_c   1.000
_cell.angle_alpha   90.00
_cell.angle_beta   90.00
_cell.angle_gamma   90.00
#
_symmetry.space_group_name_H-M   'P 1'
#
loop_
_entity.id
_entity.type
_entity.pdbx_description
1 polymer ?
#
loop_
_entity_poly.entity_id
_entity_poly.type
_entity_poly.pdbx_seq_one_letter_code
_entity_poly.pdbx_strand_id
1 'polypeptide(L)'
;MRQSERKKIDSFELWCWRRLLHIPWTTKRTNVSILEEIKPAQSLESLIVKQKLSYFGHISRKQSSLKKLIMLGMGEGGRRRGRPCMRWKDDIKTLTGLTLSELVRAVTIGGS
;
A
#
# COMPACT_ATOMS: atom_id res chain seq x y z
N MET A 1 -3.50 -2.97 -3.96
CA MET A 1 -4.20 -1.71 -3.60
C MET A 1 -5.16 -1.37 -4.72
N ARG A 2 -6.38 -0.94 -4.43
CA ARG A 2 -7.37 -0.67 -5.50
C ARG A 2 -6.96 0.55 -6.31
N GLN A 3 -7.27 0.54 -7.60
CA GLN A 3 -6.96 1.68 -8.48
C GLN A 3 -7.62 2.99 -8.00
N SER A 4 -8.82 2.91 -7.42
CA SER A 4 -9.50 4.06 -6.84
C SER A 4 -8.81 4.62 -5.59
N GLU A 5 -8.13 3.78 -4.82
CA GLU A 5 -7.32 4.21 -3.66
C GLU A 5 -6.04 4.91 -4.14
N ARG A 6 -5.37 4.35 -5.15
CA ARG A 6 -4.17 4.96 -5.78
C ARG A 6 -4.47 6.35 -6.30
N LYS A 7 -5.54 6.50 -7.12
CA LYS A 7 -5.98 7.82 -7.63
C LYS A 7 -6.23 8.87 -6.54
N LYS A 8 -6.76 8.45 -5.38
CA LYS A 8 -6.98 9.35 -4.23
C LYS A 8 -5.67 9.76 -3.58
N ILE A 9 -4.72 8.83 -3.44
CA ILE A 9 -3.37 9.10 -2.93
C ILE A 9 -2.65 10.07 -3.87
N ASP A 10 -2.69 9.83 -5.19
CA ASP A 10 -2.04 10.70 -6.18
C ASP A 10 -2.62 12.13 -6.15
N SER A 11 -3.95 12.22 -6.07
CA SER A 11 -4.65 13.52 -5.97
C SER A 11 -4.28 14.26 -4.69
N PHE A 12 -4.16 13.51 -3.57
CA PHE A 12 -3.75 14.05 -2.29
C PHE A 12 -2.28 14.51 -2.30
N GLU A 13 -1.38 13.71 -2.86
CA GLU A 13 0.04 14.05 -3.00
C GLU A 13 0.22 15.33 -3.83
N LEU A 14 -0.47 15.45 -4.96
CA LEU A 14 -0.46 16.67 -5.78
C LEU A 14 -1.06 17.88 -5.06
N TRP A 15 -2.10 17.67 -4.25
CA TRP A 15 -2.67 18.75 -3.43
C TRP A 15 -1.68 19.24 -2.37
N CYS A 16 -0.99 18.31 -1.68
CA CYS A 16 0.08 18.64 -0.73
C CYS A 16 1.18 19.46 -1.40
N TRP A 17 1.63 19.05 -2.58
CA TRP A 17 2.67 19.78 -3.33
C TRP A 17 2.23 21.17 -3.76
N ARG A 18 1.01 21.33 -4.29
CA ARG A 18 0.47 22.65 -4.64
C ARG A 18 0.39 23.58 -3.43
N ARG A 19 -0.02 23.03 -2.29
CA ARG A 19 -0.13 23.78 -1.04
C ARG A 19 1.24 24.19 -0.51
N LEU A 20 2.22 23.29 -0.54
CA LEU A 20 3.59 23.56 -0.08
C LEU A 20 4.31 24.59 -0.96
N LEU A 21 4.10 24.52 -2.28
CA LEU A 21 4.67 25.45 -3.25
C LEU A 21 3.86 26.75 -3.38
N HIS A 22 2.81 26.94 -2.57
CA HIS A 22 1.93 28.11 -2.60
C HIS A 22 1.39 28.46 -4.00
N ILE A 23 1.11 27.46 -4.85
CA ILE A 23 0.70 27.68 -6.24
C ILE A 23 -0.75 28.18 -6.29
N PRO A 24 -0.99 29.41 -6.79
CA PRO A 24 -2.34 29.90 -7.01
C PRO A 24 -3.04 29.11 -8.11
N TRP A 25 -4.35 28.97 -8.01
CA TRP A 25 -5.15 28.31 -9.04
C TRP A 25 -5.15 29.08 -10.38
N THR A 26 -4.88 30.38 -10.35
CA THR A 26 -4.82 31.27 -11.53
C THR A 26 -3.64 30.97 -12.44
N THR A 27 -2.54 30.43 -11.91
CA THR A 27 -1.34 30.09 -12.68
C THR A 27 -1.55 28.94 -13.66
N LYS A 28 -2.65 28.18 -13.52
CA LYS A 28 -3.02 27.04 -14.40
C LYS A 28 -1.88 26.05 -14.66
N ARG A 29 -0.99 25.87 -13.67
CA ARG A 29 0.13 24.91 -13.73
C ARG A 29 -0.36 23.47 -13.85
N THR A 30 0.26 22.72 -14.75
CA THR A 30 -0.06 21.30 -14.99
C THR A 30 0.51 20.42 -13.89
N ASN A 31 -0.14 19.27 -13.61
CA ASN A 31 0.36 18.29 -12.64
C ASN A 31 1.76 17.79 -13.00
N VAL A 32 2.02 17.59 -14.30
CA VAL A 32 3.29 17.09 -14.83
C VAL A 32 4.42 18.06 -14.48
N SER A 33 4.25 19.37 -14.74
CA SER A 33 5.27 20.38 -14.41
C SER A 33 5.61 20.43 -12.93
N ILE A 34 4.63 20.20 -12.05
CA ILE A 34 4.83 20.23 -10.60
C ILE A 34 5.68 19.03 -10.16
N LEU A 35 5.41 17.84 -10.71
CA LEU A 35 6.17 16.63 -10.39
C LEU A 35 7.59 16.68 -10.96
N GLU A 36 7.79 17.25 -12.14
CA GLU A 36 9.11 17.44 -12.75
C GLU A 36 9.98 18.46 -12.01
N GLU A 37 9.36 19.46 -11.38
CA GLU A 37 10.06 20.47 -10.58
C GLU A 37 10.51 19.90 -9.23
N ILE A 38 9.61 19.16 -8.55
CA ILE A 38 9.89 18.62 -7.21
C ILE A 38 10.80 17.39 -7.27
N LYS A 39 10.62 16.51 -8.27
CA LYS A 39 11.32 15.23 -8.42
C LYS A 39 11.50 14.51 -7.06
N PRO A 40 10.38 14.17 -6.38
CA PRO A 40 10.47 13.58 -5.05
C PRO A 40 11.22 12.25 -5.13
N ALA A 41 12.15 12.02 -4.20
CA ALA A 41 12.92 10.79 -4.13
C ALA A 41 12.03 9.54 -3.99
N GLN A 42 10.86 9.67 -3.36
CA GLN A 42 9.85 8.62 -3.20
C GLN A 42 8.44 9.23 -3.24
N SER A 43 7.51 8.62 -3.98
CA SER A 43 6.10 9.02 -3.96
C SER A 43 5.41 8.59 -2.67
N LEU A 44 4.31 9.25 -2.32
CA LEU A 44 3.51 8.88 -1.14
C LEU A 44 2.95 7.45 -1.26
N GLU A 45 2.54 7.07 -2.46
CA GLU A 45 2.13 5.71 -2.77
C GLU A 45 3.24 4.70 -2.42
N SER A 46 4.47 4.95 -2.88
CA SER A 46 5.60 4.06 -2.63
C SER A 46 5.90 3.90 -1.14
N LEU A 47 5.78 4.98 -0.36
CA LEU A 47 5.95 4.96 1.09
C LEU A 47 4.86 4.12 1.77
N ILE A 48 3.60 4.28 1.38
CA ILE A 48 2.48 3.49 1.91
C ILE A 48 2.67 2.00 1.60
N VAL A 49 3.09 1.66 0.38
CA VAL A 49 3.38 0.27 -0.01
C VAL A 49 4.50 -0.31 0.84
N LYS A 50 5.61 0.43 1.00
CA LYS A 50 6.74 0.01 1.85
C LYS A 50 6.29 -0.25 3.29
N GLN A 51 5.48 0.64 3.85
CA GLN A 51 5.00 0.52 5.22
C GLN A 51 4.05 -0.67 5.40
N LYS A 52 3.14 -0.90 4.44
CA LYS A 52 2.28 -2.09 4.39
C LYS A 52 3.08 -3.40 4.35
N LEU A 53 4.12 -3.46 3.52
CA LEU A 53 4.97 -4.64 3.39
C LEU A 53 5.80 -4.88 4.66
N SER A 54 6.36 -3.82 5.24
CA SER A 54 7.09 -3.90 6.51
C SER A 54 6.19 -4.47 7.62
N TYR A 55 4.96 -3.97 7.72
CA TYR A 55 3.99 -4.46 8.69
C TYR A 55 3.59 -5.93 8.44
N PHE A 56 3.39 -6.30 7.17
CA PHE A 56 3.13 -7.69 6.80
C PHE A 56 4.30 -8.61 7.19
N GLY A 57 5.54 -8.20 6.94
CA GLY A 57 6.73 -8.95 7.34
C GLY A 57 6.82 -9.12 8.86
N HIS A 58 6.56 -8.06 9.61
CA HIS A 58 6.53 -8.10 11.08
C HIS A 58 5.48 -9.11 11.61
N ILE A 59 4.24 -9.06 11.11
CA ILE A 59 3.20 -10.02 11.49
C ILE A 59 3.56 -11.45 11.09
N SER A 60 4.16 -11.62 9.91
CA SER A 60 4.49 -12.93 9.37
C SER A 60 5.59 -13.64 10.17
N ARG A 61 6.55 -12.89 10.74
CA ARG A 61 7.60 -13.44 11.62
C ARG A 61 7.11 -13.79 13.02
N LYS A 62 6.02 -13.16 13.50
CA LYS A 62 5.48 -13.45 14.83
C LYS A 62 4.95 -14.90 14.89
N GLN A 63 5.13 -15.55 16.04
CA GLN A 63 4.50 -16.85 16.36
C GLN A 63 2.96 -16.74 16.28
N SER A 64 2.28 -17.90 16.28
CA SER A 64 0.83 -18.02 16.05
C SER A 64 0.03 -17.00 16.86
N SER A 65 -0.43 -15.95 16.20
CA SER A 65 -1.18 -14.86 16.81
C SER A 65 -2.46 -14.64 16.03
N LEU A 66 -3.52 -14.23 16.74
CA LEU A 66 -4.82 -13.94 16.13
C LEU A 66 -4.71 -12.98 14.93
N LYS A 67 -3.84 -11.95 15.05
CA LYS A 67 -3.57 -11.00 13.96
C LYS A 67 -3.03 -11.69 12.70
N LYS A 68 -2.09 -12.63 12.85
CA LYS A 68 -1.53 -13.40 11.73
C LYS A 68 -2.60 -14.28 11.08
N LEU A 69 -3.40 -14.98 11.89
CA LEU A 69 -4.47 -15.86 11.41
C LEU A 69 -5.58 -15.08 10.67
N ILE A 70 -5.98 -13.91 11.17
CA ILE A 70 -6.93 -13.01 10.50
C ILE A 70 -6.34 -12.44 9.21
N MET A 71 -5.10 -11.95 9.23
CA MET A 71 -4.46 -11.28 8.08
C MET A 71 -4.21 -12.26 6.92
N LEU A 72 -3.82 -13.50 7.23
CA LEU A 72 -3.67 -14.58 6.25
C LEU A 72 -5.04 -15.19 5.86
N GLY A 73 -6.10 -14.87 6.60
CA GLY A 73 -7.45 -15.38 6.37
C GLY A 73 -7.53 -16.89 6.55
N MET A 74 -6.89 -17.40 7.61
CA MET A 74 -6.84 -18.81 8.03
C MET A 74 -7.86 -19.12 9.14
N GLY A 75 -8.75 -18.18 9.48
CA GLY A 75 -9.79 -18.41 10.49
C GLY A 75 -10.94 -19.27 10.00
N GLU A 76 -11.54 -20.00 10.93
CA GLU A 76 -12.72 -20.84 10.69
C GLU A 76 -13.95 -19.95 10.42
N GLY A 77 -14.73 -20.33 9.40
CA GLY A 77 -15.96 -19.65 9.01
C GLY A 77 -15.94 -19.01 7.62
N GLY A 78 -17.10 -19.06 6.95
CA GLY A 78 -17.33 -18.39 5.67
C GLY A 78 -17.53 -16.88 5.80
N ARG A 79 -17.49 -16.16 4.69
CA ARG A 79 -17.77 -14.71 4.67
C ARG A 79 -19.23 -14.43 4.41
N ARG A 80 -19.75 -13.40 5.09
CA ARG A 80 -21.03 -12.79 4.74
C ARG A 80 -20.95 -12.14 3.35
N ARG A 81 -22.02 -12.31 2.57
CA ARG A 81 -22.21 -11.67 1.25
C ARG A 81 -22.17 -10.14 1.41
N GLY A 82 -21.62 -9.42 0.42
CA GLY A 82 -21.68 -7.94 0.34
C GLY A 82 -20.48 -7.15 0.88
N ARG A 83 -19.52 -7.75 1.59
CA ARG A 83 -18.28 -7.05 2.01
C ARG A 83 -17.31 -6.91 0.82
N PRO A 84 -16.58 -5.78 0.66
CA PRO A 84 -15.61 -5.61 -0.43
C PRO A 84 -14.65 -6.79 -0.58
N CYS A 85 -14.39 -7.19 -1.82
CA CYS A 85 -13.76 -8.46 -2.19
C CYS A 85 -12.27 -8.59 -1.79
N MET A 86 -11.55 -7.48 -1.64
CA MET A 86 -10.08 -7.50 -1.50
C MET A 86 -9.66 -7.78 -0.05
N ARG A 87 -8.97 -8.91 0.19
CA ARG A 87 -8.33 -9.21 1.48
C ARG A 87 -7.05 -8.40 1.63
N TRP A 88 -6.55 -8.29 2.86
CA TRP A 88 -5.19 -7.81 3.08
C TRP A 88 -4.15 -8.67 2.34
N LYS A 89 -4.27 -10.00 2.39
CA LYS A 89 -3.39 -10.88 1.60
C LYS A 89 -3.51 -10.68 0.10
N ASP A 90 -4.71 -10.39 -0.41
CA ASP A 90 -4.93 -10.14 -1.84
C ASP A 90 -4.34 -8.78 -2.22
N ASP A 91 -4.46 -7.79 -1.33
CA ASP A 91 -3.81 -6.49 -1.45
C ASP A 91 -2.29 -6.63 -1.55
N ILE A 92 -1.67 -7.42 -0.67
CA ILE A 92 -0.22 -7.69 -0.71
C ILE A 92 0.16 -8.42 -2.01
N LYS A 93 -0.60 -9.44 -2.43
CA LYS A 93 -0.37 -10.12 -3.72
C LYS A 93 -0.44 -9.15 -4.91
N THR A 94 -1.42 -8.25 -4.93
CA THR A 94 -1.51 -7.23 -6.00
C THR A 94 -0.39 -6.20 -5.95
N LEU A 95 0.26 -6.02 -4.80
CA LEU A 95 1.38 -5.08 -4.65
C LEU A 95 2.72 -5.70 -5.04
N THR A 96 2.93 -6.99 -4.77
CA THR A 96 4.23 -7.65 -5.00
C THR A 96 4.26 -8.56 -6.22
N GLY A 97 3.11 -8.97 -6.76
CA GLY A 97 3.00 -10.00 -7.79
C GLY A 97 3.31 -11.42 -7.29
N LEU A 98 3.66 -11.57 -6.00
CA LEU A 98 4.05 -12.85 -5.40
C LEU A 98 2.85 -13.57 -4.78
N THR A 99 2.94 -14.89 -4.74
CA THR A 99 2.03 -15.73 -3.96
C THR A 99 2.28 -15.58 -2.46
N LEU A 100 1.30 -15.97 -1.65
CA LEU A 100 1.41 -15.86 -0.19
C LEU A 100 2.52 -16.77 0.37
N SER A 101 2.71 -17.94 -0.23
CA SER A 101 3.78 -18.89 0.10
C SER A 101 5.17 -18.32 -0.18
N GLU A 102 5.35 -17.65 -1.32
CA GLU A 102 6.61 -16.99 -1.68
C GLU A 102 6.92 -15.83 -0.74
N LEU A 103 5.91 -15.01 -0.42
CA LEU A 103 6.03 -13.92 0.55
C LEU A 103 6.42 -14.42 1.94
N VAL A 104 5.79 -15.49 2.41
CA VAL A 104 6.14 -16.09 3.71
C VAL A 104 7.56 -16.65 3.68
N ARG A 105 7.96 -17.39 2.63
CA ARG A 105 9.35 -17.87 2.49
C ARG A 105 10.36 -16.73 2.47
N ALA A 106 10.14 -15.70 1.66
CA ALA A 106 11.05 -14.56 1.56
C ALA A 106 11.25 -13.86 2.91
N VAL A 107 10.18 -13.76 3.70
CA VAL A 107 10.22 -13.16 5.04
C VAL A 107 10.88 -14.08 6.08
N THR A 108 10.78 -15.40 5.92
CA THR A 108 11.38 -16.38 6.84
C THR A 108 12.87 -16.61 6.56
N ILE A 109 13.30 -16.60 5.29
CA ILE A 109 14.69 -16.87 4.89
C ILE A 109 15.61 -15.66 5.14
N GLY A 110 15.10 -14.43 4.99
CA GLY A 110 15.88 -13.20 5.24
C GLY A 110 15.98 -12.76 6.70
N GLY A 111 15.73 -13.67 7.65
CA GLY A 111 15.68 -13.38 9.10
C GLY A 111 16.65 -14.23 9.94
N SER A 112 17.70 -14.79 9.32
CA SER A 112 18.79 -15.52 9.97
C SER A 112 20.09 -14.74 9.84
#